data_AF-A0A357TBZ2-F1
#
_entry.id   AF-A0A357TBZ2-F1
#
_cell.length_a   1.000
_cell.length_b   1.000
_cell.length_c   1.000
_cell.angle_alpha   90.00
_cell.angle_beta   90.00
_cell.angle_gamma   90.00
#
_symmetry.space_group_name_H-M   'P 1'
#
loop_
_entity.id
_entity.type
_entity.pdbx_description
1 polymer ?
#
loop_
_entity_poly.entity_id
_entity_poly.type
_entity_poly.pdbx_seq_one_letter_code
_entity_poly.pdbx_strand_id
1 'polypeptide(L)'
;MLVINRVYFRRVYIPIIKAFIVAFMCLFMILFPKEIFQASLRGLEAWWSTVVPALFPFFITSELLLGLGAVHFMGILLEPIMRPLFNVPGNGAFVVAMGYTSGAPIGTLLTVELRKKKPLHPNGSPKIDSIY
;
A
#
# COMPACT_ATOMS: atom_id res chain seq x y z
N MET A 1 5.13 11.31 40.97
CA MET A 1 3.72 11.76 40.89
C MET A 1 3.40 12.64 39.66
N LEU A 2 4.24 13.62 39.29
CA LEU A 2 3.98 14.54 38.16
C LEU A 2 3.98 13.90 36.76
N VAL A 3 4.78 12.86 36.52
CA VAL A 3 4.85 12.17 35.20
C VAL A 3 3.54 11.43 34.88
N ILE A 4 2.91 10.83 35.90
CA ILE A 4 1.63 10.11 35.76
C ILE A 4 0.52 11.07 35.34
N ASN A 5 0.49 12.30 35.86
CA ASN A 5 -0.52 13.29 35.49
C ASN A 5 -0.41 13.72 34.01
N ARG A 6 0.82 13.91 33.47
CA ARG A 6 1.02 14.20 32.04
C ARG A 6 0.59 13.06 31.11
N VAL A 7 0.88 11.81 31.49
CA VAL A 7 0.51 10.63 30.70
C VAL A 7 -0.99 10.39 30.73
N TYR A 8 -1.62 10.55 31.91
CA TYR A 8 -3.07 10.43 32.06
C TYR A 8 -3.79 11.55 31.30
N PHE A 9 -3.31 12.79 31.41
CA PHE A 9 -3.82 13.92 30.66
C PHE A 9 -3.76 13.68 29.14
N ARG A 10 -2.62 13.22 28.61
CA ARG A 10 -2.48 12.91 27.18
C ARG A 10 -3.39 11.75 26.73
N ARG A 11 -3.59 10.74 27.59
CA ARG A 11 -4.46 9.59 27.29
C ARG A 11 -5.95 9.93 27.33
N VAL A 12 -6.38 10.91 28.13
CA VAL A 12 -7.81 11.21 28.32
C VAL A 12 -8.26 12.39 27.47
N TYR A 13 -7.50 13.50 27.43
CA TYR A 13 -7.96 14.70 26.74
C TYR A 13 -7.85 14.60 25.21
N ILE A 14 -6.82 13.95 24.67
CA ILE A 14 -6.67 13.77 23.21
C ILE A 14 -7.86 13.00 22.60
N PRO A 15 -8.28 11.82 23.11
CA PRO A 15 -9.41 11.12 22.53
C PRO A 15 -10.74 11.86 22.72
N ILE A 16 -10.94 12.57 23.84
CA ILE A 16 -12.16 13.36 24.05
C ILE A 16 -12.27 14.48 23.01
N ILE A 17 -11.18 15.21 22.74
CA ILE A 17 -11.17 16.25 21.71
C ILE A 17 -11.43 15.66 20.33
N LYS A 18 -10.81 14.52 19.99
CA LYS A 18 -11.07 13.83 18.71
C LYS A 18 -12.54 13.38 18.59
N ALA A 19 -13.09 12.80 19.65
CA ALA A 19 -14.49 12.38 19.68
C ALA A 19 -15.44 13.57 19.51
N PHE A 20 -15.14 14.70 20.14
CA PHE A 20 -15.93 15.92 19.97
C PHE A 20 -15.88 16.45 18.53
N ILE A 21 -14.69 16.48 17.89
CA ILE A 21 -14.55 16.88 16.49
C ILE A 21 -15.36 15.96 15.57
N VAL A 22 -15.26 14.65 15.76
CA VAL A 22 -16.01 13.67 14.95
C VAL A 22 -17.51 13.83 15.16
N ALA A 23 -17.97 13.95 16.41
CA ALA A 23 -19.39 14.16 16.72
C ALA A 23 -19.93 15.45 16.08
N PHE A 24 -19.14 16.53 16.13
CA PHE A 24 -19.46 17.78 15.45
C PHE A 24 -19.57 17.58 13.93
N MET A 25 -18.59 16.92 13.29
CA MET A 25 -18.69 16.61 11.86
C MET A 25 -19.91 15.75 11.51
N CYS A 26 -20.21 14.72 12.31
CA CYS A 26 -21.41 13.90 12.12
C CYS A 26 -22.69 14.72 12.24
N LEU A 27 -22.75 15.68 13.16
CA LEU A 27 -23.90 16.59 13.28
C LEU A 27 -24.09 17.39 11.98
N PHE A 28 -23.03 17.94 11.39
CA PHE A 28 -23.11 18.62 10.10
C PHE A 28 -23.53 17.68 8.96
N MET A 29 -23.08 16.41 8.98
CA MET A 29 -23.55 15.38 8.05
C MET A 29 -25.06 15.14 8.11
N ILE A 30 -25.64 15.17 9.30
CA ILE A 30 -27.07 14.96 9.51
C ILE A 30 -27.88 16.22 9.17
N LEU A 31 -27.35 17.42 9.47
CA LEU A 31 -28.03 18.69 9.22
C LEU A 31 -28.02 19.08 7.72
N PHE A 32 -26.95 18.76 6.98
CA PHE A 32 -26.78 19.14 5.58
C PHE A 32 -26.52 17.92 4.66
N PRO A 33 -27.40 16.91 4.64
CA PRO A 33 -27.15 15.67 3.91
C PRO A 33 -27.07 15.88 2.39
N LYS A 34 -27.84 16.83 1.84
CA LYS A 34 -27.85 17.14 0.41
C LYS A 34 -26.52 17.72 -0.07
N GLU A 35 -25.99 18.70 0.64
CA GLU A 35 -24.71 19.34 0.29
C GLU A 35 -23.56 18.34 0.38
N ILE A 36 -23.57 17.49 1.40
CA ILE A 36 -22.51 16.50 1.62
C ILE A 36 -22.58 15.37 0.60
N PHE A 37 -23.79 14.97 0.21
CA PHE A 37 -23.98 14.04 -0.89
C PHE A 37 -23.50 14.62 -2.22
N GLN A 38 -23.85 15.87 -2.54
CA GLN A 38 -23.37 16.55 -3.75
C GLN A 38 -21.85 16.77 -3.74
N ALA A 39 -21.27 17.10 -2.59
CA ALA A 39 -19.82 17.21 -2.44
C ALA A 39 -19.12 15.86 -2.66
N SER A 40 -19.71 14.77 -2.15
CA SER A 40 -19.19 13.41 -2.34
C SER A 40 -19.30 12.98 -3.81
N LEU A 41 -20.40 13.30 -4.49
CA LEU A 41 -20.57 13.04 -5.93
C LEU A 41 -19.54 13.82 -6.76
N ARG A 42 -19.33 15.10 -6.46
CA ARG A 42 -18.29 15.91 -7.13
C ARG A 42 -16.90 15.35 -6.89
N GLY A 43 -16.60 14.92 -5.67
CA GLY A 43 -15.34 14.24 -5.35
C GLY A 43 -15.17 12.93 -6.11
N LEU A 44 -16.24 12.14 -6.23
CA LEU A 44 -16.24 10.90 -6.99
C LEU A 44 -16.07 11.14 -8.50
N GLU A 45 -16.72 12.16 -9.05
CA GLU A 45 -16.58 12.55 -10.45
C GLU A 45 -15.16 13.03 -10.75
N ALA A 46 -14.55 13.82 -9.87
CA ALA A 46 -13.15 14.22 -9.99
C ALA A 46 -12.21 13.01 -9.93
N TRP A 47 -12.45 12.08 -9.00
CA TRP A 47 -11.68 10.84 -8.92
C TRP A 47 -11.83 9.99 -10.19
N TRP A 48 -13.06 9.81 -10.69
CA TRP A 48 -13.33 9.01 -11.88
C TRP A 48 -12.80 9.63 -13.17
N SER A 49 -12.86 10.96 -13.31
CA SER A 49 -12.41 11.67 -14.50
C SER A 49 -10.90 11.88 -14.55
N THR A 50 -10.25 12.01 -13.39
CA THR A 50 -8.83 12.37 -13.30
C THR A 50 -7.96 11.23 -12.79
N VAL A 51 -8.32 10.66 -11.64
CA VAL A 51 -7.46 9.70 -10.94
C VAL A 51 -7.49 8.33 -11.64
N VAL A 52 -8.67 7.82 -11.99
CA VAL A 52 -8.81 6.52 -12.67
C VAL A 52 -8.10 6.49 -14.04
N PRO A 53 -8.33 7.46 -14.95
CA PRO A 53 -7.72 7.44 -16.28
C PRO A 53 -6.23 7.77 -16.23
N ALA A 54 -5.73 8.45 -15.20
CA ALA A 54 -4.29 8.69 -15.01
C ALA A 54 -3.55 7.49 -14.41
N LEU A 55 -4.18 6.77 -13.46
CA LEU A 55 -3.60 5.58 -12.86
C LEU A 55 -3.54 4.41 -13.84
N PHE A 56 -4.54 4.25 -14.71
CA PHE A 56 -4.63 3.14 -15.66
C PHE A 56 -3.41 2.99 -16.61
N PRO A 57 -2.99 4.03 -17.36
CA PRO A 57 -1.81 3.95 -18.22
C PRO A 57 -0.52 3.74 -17.41
N PHE A 58 -0.42 4.33 -16.21
CA PHE A 58 0.70 4.07 -15.30
C PHE A 58 0.74 2.60 -14.86
N PHE A 59 -0.40 2.00 -14.51
CA PHE A 59 -0.50 0.59 -14.15
C PHE A 59 -0.16 -0.33 -15.32
N ILE A 60 -0.71 -0.09 -16.51
CA ILE A 60 -0.38 -0.86 -17.72
C ILE A 60 1.11 -0.76 -18.03
N THR A 61 1.68 0.44 -17.96
CA THR A 61 3.11 0.63 -18.26
C THR A 61 3.98 -0.05 -17.21
N SER A 62 3.59 -0.02 -15.94
CA SER A 62 4.31 -0.70 -14.86
C SER A 62 4.28 -2.22 -15.02
N GLU A 63 3.12 -2.80 -15.33
CA GLU A 63 2.97 -4.23 -15.64
C GLU A 63 3.74 -4.63 -16.90
N LEU A 64 3.71 -3.80 -17.95
CA LEU A 64 4.50 -4.03 -19.17
C LEU A 64 6.01 -3.99 -18.87
N LEU A 65 6.48 -3.03 -18.07
CA LEU A 65 7.89 -2.93 -17.67
C LEU A 65 8.34 -4.14 -16.83
N LEU A 66 7.48 -4.59 -15.91
CA LEU A 66 7.69 -5.77 -15.08
C LEU A 66 7.71 -7.05 -15.93
N GLY A 67 6.75 -7.21 -16.85
CA GLY A 67 6.62 -8.37 -17.73
C GLY A 67 7.68 -8.47 -18.83
N LEU A 68 8.17 -7.33 -19.35
CA LEU A 68 9.28 -7.29 -20.32
C LEU A 68 10.65 -7.55 -19.68
N GLY A 69 10.75 -7.66 -18.36
CA GLY A 69 12.02 -7.85 -17.65
C GLY A 69 12.94 -6.62 -17.68
N ALA A 70 12.46 -5.46 -18.15
CA ALA A 70 13.20 -4.20 -18.12
C ALA A 70 13.57 -3.78 -16.68
N VAL A 71 12.72 -4.16 -15.72
CA VAL A 71 12.98 -4.01 -14.27
C VAL A 71 14.19 -4.83 -13.80
N HIS A 72 14.45 -6.00 -14.40
CA HIS A 72 15.63 -6.80 -14.10
C HIS A 72 16.92 -6.13 -14.62
N PHE A 73 16.88 -5.57 -15.83
CA PHE A 73 18.00 -4.83 -16.41
C PHE A 73 18.34 -3.56 -15.62
N MET A 74 17.33 -2.76 -15.27
CA MET A 74 17.52 -1.64 -14.35
C MET A 74 18.00 -2.09 -12.97
N GLY A 75 17.49 -3.22 -12.47
CA GLY A 75 17.91 -3.83 -11.21
C GLY A 75 19.39 -4.19 -11.16
N ILE A 76 19.95 -4.73 -12.25
CA ILE A 76 21.40 -5.03 -12.39
C ILE A 76 22.21 -3.73 -12.44
N LEU A 77 21.73 -2.70 -13.14
CA LEU A 77 22.40 -1.40 -13.21
C LEU A 77 22.41 -0.67 -11.85
N LEU A 78 21.33 -0.81 -11.07
CA LEU A 78 21.20 -0.23 -9.72
C LEU A 78 21.81 -1.12 -8.61
N GLU A 79 22.04 -2.40 -8.85
CA GLU A 79 22.65 -3.35 -7.91
C GLU A 79 23.97 -2.86 -7.28
N PRO A 80 24.93 -2.25 -8.00
CA PRO A 80 26.16 -1.73 -7.38
C PRO A 80 25.93 -0.60 -6.35
N ILE A 81 24.83 0.14 -6.48
CA ILE A 81 24.46 1.23 -5.55
C ILE A 81 23.61 0.69 -4.39
N MET A 82 22.70 -0.25 -4.66
CA MET A 82 21.79 -0.81 -3.67
C MET A 82 22.38 -1.90 -2.78
N ARG A 83 23.35 -2.70 -3.25
CA ARG A 83 24.03 -3.71 -2.42
C ARG A 83 24.69 -3.13 -1.16
N PRO A 84 25.50 -2.05 -1.22
CA PRO A 84 26.14 -1.49 -0.03
C PRO A 84 25.17 -0.73 0.88
N LEU A 85 24.09 -0.13 0.35
CA LEU A 85 23.18 0.71 1.13
C LEU A 85 22.01 -0.06 1.77
N PHE A 86 21.51 -1.12 1.12
CA PHE A 86 20.31 -1.83 1.55
C PHE A 86 20.41 -3.38 1.52
N ASN A 87 21.51 -3.97 1.01
CA ASN A 87 21.74 -5.42 0.94
C ASN A 87 20.56 -6.22 0.31
N VAL A 88 19.88 -5.64 -0.68
CA VAL A 88 18.75 -6.25 -1.39
C VAL A 88 19.24 -6.78 -2.75
N PRO A 89 18.88 -8.01 -3.17
CA PRO A 89 19.21 -8.50 -4.51
C PRO A 89 18.59 -7.59 -5.58
N GLY A 90 19.33 -7.31 -6.68
CA GLY A 90 19.00 -6.28 -7.68
C GLY A 90 17.56 -6.31 -8.23
N ASN A 91 16.90 -7.48 -8.25
CA ASN A 91 15.50 -7.60 -8.67
C ASN A 91 14.47 -6.96 -7.72
N GLY A 92 14.82 -6.73 -6.44
CA GLY A 92 13.97 -6.05 -5.46
C GLY A 92 14.23 -4.54 -5.37
N ALA A 93 15.31 -4.05 -5.98
CA ALA A 93 15.75 -2.66 -5.89
C ALA A 93 14.74 -1.67 -6.48
N PHE A 94 14.20 -2.00 -7.65
CA PHE A 94 13.25 -1.17 -8.38
C PHE A 94 11.89 -1.04 -7.65
N VAL A 95 11.41 -2.14 -7.05
CA VAL A 95 10.16 -2.15 -6.26
C VAL A 95 10.29 -1.30 -5.02
N VAL A 96 11.46 -1.35 -4.35
CA VAL A 96 11.76 -0.50 -3.19
C VAL A 96 11.86 0.98 -3.58
N ALA A 97 12.50 1.31 -4.70
CA ALA A 97 12.60 2.67 -5.20
C ALA A 97 11.23 3.25 -5.63
N MET A 98 10.40 2.44 -6.31
CA MET A 98 9.02 2.82 -6.63
C MET A 98 8.18 3.01 -5.37
N GLY A 99 8.27 2.12 -4.39
CA GLY A 99 7.55 2.24 -3.11
C GLY A 99 7.94 3.48 -2.30
N TYR A 100 9.21 3.90 -2.38
CA TYR A 100 9.67 5.14 -1.75
C TYR A 100 9.13 6.39 -2.47
N THR A 101 8.97 6.33 -3.80
CA THR A 101 8.56 7.48 -4.62
C THR A 101 7.03 7.67 -4.66
N SER A 102 6.24 6.59 -4.64
CA SER A 102 4.78 6.63 -4.84
C SER A 102 3.95 6.35 -3.59
N GLY A 103 4.56 6.03 -2.44
CA GLY A 103 3.87 5.84 -1.15
C GLY A 103 2.86 4.68 -1.10
N ALA A 104 2.69 3.93 -2.18
CA ALA A 104 1.79 2.79 -2.29
C ALA A 104 2.59 1.48 -2.26
N PRO A 105 2.53 0.69 -1.17
CA PRO A 105 3.24 -0.58 -1.08
C PRO A 105 2.39 -1.78 -1.55
N ILE A 106 1.38 -1.55 -2.38
CA ILE A 106 0.21 -2.44 -2.46
C ILE A 106 0.46 -3.52 -3.51
N GLY A 107 0.95 -4.65 -3.03
CA GLY A 107 1.47 -5.74 -3.83
C GLY A 107 2.98 -5.90 -3.75
N THR A 108 3.71 -4.98 -3.06
CA THR A 108 5.19 -4.92 -2.97
C THR A 108 5.88 -6.26 -2.83
N LEU A 109 5.26 -7.18 -2.15
CA LEU A 109 5.76 -8.53 -2.02
C LEU A 109 4.62 -9.56 -2.08
N LEU A 110 3.43 -9.25 -2.62
CA LEU A 110 2.31 -10.23 -2.67
C LEU A 110 2.70 -11.50 -3.43
N THR A 111 3.83 -11.48 -4.12
CA THR A 111 4.45 -12.71 -4.60
C THR A 111 5.98 -12.76 -4.54
N VAL A 112 6.64 -11.94 -3.73
CA VAL A 112 7.74 -12.59 -2.98
C VAL A 112 7.13 -13.72 -2.13
N GLU A 113 5.84 -13.58 -1.78
CA GLU A 113 4.85 -14.55 -1.29
C GLU A 113 4.43 -15.71 -2.23
N LEU A 114 5.06 -15.94 -3.38
CA LEU A 114 5.22 -17.33 -3.87
C LEU A 114 6.67 -17.67 -4.22
N ARG A 115 7.64 -16.77 -3.99
CA ARG A 115 9.07 -17.00 -4.19
C ARG A 115 9.66 -18.15 -3.36
N LYS A 116 8.94 -18.72 -2.41
CA LYS A 116 9.49 -19.81 -1.60
C LYS A 116 8.54 -20.98 -1.38
N LYS A 117 7.28 -20.90 -1.83
CA LYS A 117 6.22 -21.83 -1.42
C LYS A 117 6.23 -23.21 -2.11
N LYS A 118 7.20 -23.54 -2.98
CA LYS A 118 7.74 -24.93 -3.11
C LYS A 118 8.92 -25.05 -4.11
N PRO A 119 10.17 -25.28 -3.64
CA PRO A 119 10.96 -26.39 -4.14
C PRO A 119 10.42 -27.68 -3.52
N LEU A 120 10.08 -28.67 -4.36
CA LEU A 120 9.68 -30.01 -3.93
C LEU A 120 10.90 -30.75 -3.33
N HIS A 121 10.90 -30.87 -1.99
CA HIS A 121 11.47 -31.91 -1.08
C HIS A 121 12.89 -32.50 -1.29
N PRO A 122 13.62 -32.78 -0.18
CA PRO A 122 14.61 -33.87 -0.15
C PRO A 122 14.06 -35.24 0.31
N ASN A 123 12.85 -35.36 0.90
CA ASN A 123 12.29 -36.67 1.24
C ASN A 123 10.78 -36.62 1.60
N GLY A 124 9.95 -37.52 1.05
CA GLY A 124 8.61 -37.85 1.58
C GLY A 124 7.35 -37.52 0.75
N SER A 125 7.16 -38.21 -0.38
CA SER A 125 5.89 -38.67 -1.02
C SER A 125 4.76 -37.67 -1.38
N PRO A 126 4.44 -37.47 -2.68
CA PRO A 126 3.20 -36.83 -3.10
C PRO A 126 2.05 -37.85 -3.14
N LYS A 127 0.99 -37.65 -2.32
CA LYS A 127 -0.29 -38.31 -2.55
C LYS A 127 -1.13 -37.45 -3.48
N ILE A 128 -1.38 -38.02 -4.65
CA ILE A 128 -2.39 -37.65 -5.63
C ILE A 128 -3.73 -38.17 -5.09
N ASP A 129 -4.77 -37.34 -5.11
CA ASP A 129 -6.21 -37.64 -5.09
C ASP A 129 -6.93 -36.39 -4.58
N SER A 130 -8.05 -35.91 -5.10
CA SER A 130 -8.82 -36.20 -6.29
C SER A 130 -9.76 -34.99 -6.48
N ILE A 131 -10.24 -34.84 -7.70
CA ILE A 131 -11.32 -33.95 -8.13
C ILE A 131 -12.48 -33.99 -7.12
N TYR A 132 -12.84 -32.84 -6.54
CA TYR A 132 -14.20 -32.32 -6.30
C TYR A 132 -14.11 -30.82 -5.95
#